data_AF-A0A3N7DI16-F1
#
_entry.id   AF-A0A3N7DI16-F1
#
_cell.length_a   1.000
_cell.length_b   1.000
_cell.length_c   1.000
_cell.angle_alpha   90.00
_cell.angle_beta   90.00
_cell.angle_gamma   90.00
#
_symmetry.space_group_name_H-M   'P 1'
#
loop_
_entity.id
_entity.type
_entity.pdbx_description
1 polymer ?
#
loop_
_entity_poly.entity_id
_entity_poly.type
_entity_poly.pdbx_seq_one_letter_code
_entity_poly.pdbx_strand_id
1 'polypeptide(L)'
;MTMKLPLFSLPHRWLFSVLLFCLSPITSAYCSASGNGLLNFTPLINIGRDLPIGTILASAKISTAVTCDSHGFVGLDASWRAYPSKNNVDYGASSVTNVRNTTTPGIGIRWDNLSSATGSTAIWTQYPLNNIPLGVGRGLPTPPSPPATMTTTFTDTIYLVKTGPISSGTISPIALLTDYEGSISYAKQGLLYSLSTPTAPSFQVNTCTVSSSALNVTLPAIYNNAMPSPGDIAGNTPFNIPVNCPQTTKLYITFTDSNNPGQTGNMLSLQSGATASGLALQIKQNGQAVSFGPDSNVLGNTNQLLIGNTTGSILLPFSVNYIRTANGPLIAGKLTALASFTFSYQ
;
A
#
# COMPACT_ATOMS: atom_id res chain seq x y z
N MET A 1 11.71 -75.46 75.23
CA MET A 1 10.65 -76.25 74.57
C MET A 1 10.10 -75.39 73.43
N THR A 2 10.59 -75.68 72.22
CA THR A 2 9.96 -75.51 70.88
C THR A 2 8.87 -74.43 70.68
N MET A 3 9.11 -73.33 69.96
CA MET A 3 9.22 -73.17 68.47
C MET A 3 7.85 -73.07 67.78
N LYS A 4 7.53 -71.90 67.19
CA LYS A 4 7.17 -71.69 65.75
C LYS A 4 6.54 -70.31 65.50
N LEU A 5 7.10 -69.60 64.52
CA LEU A 5 6.45 -68.53 63.74
C LEU A 5 5.25 -69.07 62.95
N PRO A 6 4.35 -68.17 62.52
CA PRO A 6 4.11 -68.07 61.09
C PRO A 6 4.16 -66.62 60.55
N LEU A 7 4.83 -66.46 59.41
CA LEU A 7 4.59 -65.36 58.47
C LEU A 7 3.25 -65.59 57.77
N PHE A 8 2.41 -64.55 57.61
CA PHE A 8 1.49 -64.45 56.46
C PHE A 8 1.10 -62.98 56.15
N SER A 9 1.50 -62.56 54.94
CA SER A 9 0.92 -61.61 53.97
C SER A 9 0.09 -60.38 54.40
N LEU A 10 0.57 -59.19 53.98
CA LEU A 10 -0.17 -57.99 53.53
C LEU A 10 -1.26 -58.33 52.48
N PRO A 11 -2.33 -57.51 52.25
CA PRO A 11 -2.19 -56.07 52.01
C PRO A 11 -3.32 -55.11 52.47
N HIS A 12 -2.94 -53.83 52.48
CA HIS A 12 -3.72 -52.63 52.16
C HIS A 12 -5.09 -52.43 52.86
N ARG A 13 -5.20 -51.36 53.67
CA ARG A 13 -5.84 -50.09 53.25
C ARG A 13 -5.96 -49.08 54.42
N TRP A 14 -5.31 -47.93 54.25
CA TRP A 14 -5.72 -46.54 54.55
C TRP A 14 -6.25 -46.14 55.95
N LEU A 15 -5.55 -45.19 56.60
CA LEU A 15 -6.06 -43.83 56.89
C LEU A 15 -4.95 -42.98 57.56
N PHE A 16 -4.20 -42.23 56.76
CA PHE A 16 -3.43 -41.06 57.23
C PHE A 16 -4.16 -39.81 56.73
N SER A 17 -4.71 -39.04 57.66
CA SER A 17 -5.30 -37.73 57.39
C SER A 17 -4.19 -36.72 57.09
N VAL A 18 -3.92 -36.48 55.81
CA VAL A 18 -3.11 -35.35 55.36
C VAL A 18 -4.04 -34.13 55.30
N LEU A 19 -3.81 -33.18 56.19
CA LEU A 19 -4.40 -31.86 56.16
C LEU A 19 -3.81 -31.13 54.93
N LEU A 20 -4.49 -31.24 53.80
CA LEU A 20 -4.15 -30.52 52.57
C LEU A 20 -4.52 -29.06 52.78
N PHE A 21 -3.52 -28.22 53.12
CA PHE A 21 -3.64 -26.78 52.97
C PHE A 21 -3.89 -26.49 51.49
N CYS A 22 -5.16 -26.29 51.12
CA CYS A 22 -5.52 -25.59 49.89
C CYS A 22 -4.97 -24.16 50.01
N LEU A 23 -3.72 -23.97 49.58
CA LEU A 23 -3.32 -22.72 48.97
C LEU A 23 -4.15 -22.63 47.69
N SER A 24 -5.32 -22.01 47.78
CA SER A 24 -6.01 -21.53 46.60
C SER A 24 -5.00 -20.70 45.81
N PRO A 25 -4.78 -20.98 44.51
CA PRO A 25 -4.15 -19.96 43.69
C PRO A 25 -5.01 -18.71 43.86
N ILE A 26 -4.40 -17.62 44.30
CA ILE A 26 -5.03 -16.31 44.27
C ILE A 26 -5.27 -16.03 42.79
N THR A 27 -6.44 -16.43 42.29
CA THR A 27 -6.90 -16.15 40.93
C THR A 27 -7.15 -14.66 40.86
N SER A 28 -6.09 -13.92 40.55
CA SER A 28 -6.17 -12.50 40.17
C SER A 28 -6.90 -12.45 38.83
N ALA A 29 -7.76 -11.47 38.59
CA ALA A 29 -8.40 -11.36 37.27
C ALA A 29 -7.36 -11.02 36.23
N TYR A 30 -7.59 -11.54 35.05
CA TYR A 30 -6.78 -11.25 33.89
C TYR A 30 -7.70 -11.08 32.70
N CYS A 31 -7.45 -10.05 31.90
CA CYS A 31 -8.04 -10.00 30.57
C CYS A 31 -7.40 -11.11 29.73
N SER A 32 -8.24 -11.88 29.06
CA SER A 32 -7.81 -12.91 28.11
C SER A 32 -8.34 -12.57 26.73
N ALA A 33 -7.56 -12.90 25.71
CA ALA A 33 -7.96 -12.77 24.33
C ALA A 33 -7.95 -14.13 23.64
N SER A 34 -8.65 -14.23 22.51
CA SER A 34 -8.64 -15.41 21.65
C SER A 34 -7.29 -15.60 20.94
N GLY A 35 -6.22 -15.90 21.68
CA GLY A 35 -4.92 -16.35 21.17
C GLY A 35 -4.27 -15.49 20.07
N ASN A 36 -3.38 -16.11 19.30
CA ASN A 36 -2.64 -15.46 18.22
C ASN A 36 -3.48 -15.41 16.92
N GLY A 37 -3.58 -14.22 16.33
CA GLY A 37 -4.30 -13.98 15.08
C GLY A 37 -3.41 -14.03 13.84
N LEU A 38 -3.96 -14.48 12.72
CA LEU A 38 -3.26 -14.53 11.43
C LEU A 38 -3.70 -13.38 10.51
N LEU A 39 -2.74 -12.58 10.08
CA LEU A 39 -2.90 -11.50 9.10
C LEU A 39 -2.80 -12.07 7.69
N ASN A 40 -3.96 -12.34 7.09
CA ASN A 40 -4.04 -12.88 5.73
C ASN A 40 -4.14 -11.75 4.70
N PHE A 41 -3.03 -11.47 4.02
CA PHE A 41 -3.00 -10.65 2.83
C PHE A 41 -3.25 -11.50 1.58
N THR A 42 -3.63 -10.86 0.47
CA THR A 42 -3.66 -11.54 -0.83
C THR A 42 -2.27 -12.11 -1.16
N PRO A 43 -2.14 -13.37 -1.62
CA PRO A 43 -0.83 -14.03 -1.81
C PRO A 43 0.10 -13.33 -2.81
N LEU A 44 -0.50 -12.71 -3.84
CA LEU A 44 0.19 -11.92 -4.85
C LEU A 44 -0.47 -10.54 -4.94
N ILE A 45 0.32 -9.49 -4.75
CA ILE A 45 -0.10 -8.10 -4.86
C ILE A 45 0.53 -7.51 -6.13
N ASN A 46 -0.31 -7.16 -7.10
CA ASN A 46 0.11 -6.47 -8.32
C ASN A 46 0.16 -4.95 -8.07
N ILE A 47 1.30 -4.33 -8.35
CA ILE A 47 1.59 -2.94 -8.02
C ILE A 47 2.02 -2.22 -9.30
N GLY A 48 1.29 -1.19 -9.73
CA GLY A 48 1.79 -0.27 -10.74
C GLY A 48 3.04 0.47 -10.24
N ARG A 49 4.11 0.48 -11.03
CA ARG A 49 5.38 1.13 -10.65
C ARG A 49 5.18 2.59 -10.22
N ASP A 50 4.30 3.29 -10.92
CA ASP A 50 4.09 4.73 -10.77
C ASP A 50 2.85 5.07 -9.93
N LEU A 51 2.33 4.10 -9.16
CA LEU A 51 1.30 4.38 -8.14
C LEU A 51 1.76 5.50 -7.20
N PRO A 52 0.89 6.45 -6.83
CA PRO A 52 1.22 7.54 -5.92
C PRO A 52 1.69 7.05 -4.55
N ILE A 53 2.57 7.82 -3.91
CA ILE A 53 2.91 7.64 -2.49
C ILE A 53 1.64 7.84 -1.66
N GLY A 54 1.43 6.98 -0.66
CA GLY A 54 0.22 6.93 0.16
C GLY A 54 -0.85 5.96 -0.34
N THR A 55 -0.68 5.35 -1.52
CA THR A 55 -1.60 4.33 -2.04
C THR A 55 -1.62 3.10 -1.11
N ILE A 56 -2.83 2.65 -0.73
CA ILE A 56 -3.04 1.37 -0.05
C ILE A 56 -2.85 0.25 -1.07
N LEU A 57 -1.85 -0.60 -0.85
CA LEU A 57 -1.46 -1.70 -1.72
C LEU A 57 -2.25 -2.98 -1.40
N ALA A 58 -2.49 -3.24 -0.12
CA ALA A 58 -3.28 -4.35 0.37
C ALA A 58 -3.71 -4.11 1.82
N SER A 59 -4.67 -4.90 2.30
CA SER A 59 -5.12 -4.85 3.68
C SER A 59 -5.42 -6.24 4.22
N ALA A 60 -5.12 -6.46 5.50
CA ALA A 60 -5.55 -7.63 6.26
C ALA A 60 -6.37 -7.17 7.46
N LYS A 61 -7.50 -7.84 7.73
CA LYS A 61 -8.42 -7.50 8.82
C LYS A 61 -8.66 -8.71 9.70
N ILE A 62 -8.60 -8.51 11.01
CA ILE A 62 -8.84 -9.56 12.01
C ILE A 62 -9.62 -8.99 13.20
N SER A 63 -10.48 -9.83 13.77
CA SER A 63 -11.26 -9.49 14.96
C SER A 63 -10.85 -10.40 16.11
N THR A 64 -10.41 -9.80 17.21
CA THR A 64 -9.98 -10.47 18.43
C THR A 64 -10.98 -10.17 19.53
N ALA A 65 -11.59 -11.21 20.11
CA ALA A 65 -12.42 -11.06 21.29
C ALA A 65 -11.52 -10.97 22.53
N VAL A 66 -11.77 -9.97 23.37
CA VAL A 66 -11.07 -9.74 24.65
C VAL A 66 -12.10 -9.78 25.76
N THR A 67 -11.95 -10.73 26.67
CA THR A 67 -12.82 -10.94 27.82
C THR A 67 -12.06 -10.62 29.09
N CYS A 68 -12.59 -9.72 29.91
CA CYS A 68 -12.03 -9.35 31.21
C CYS A 68 -13.01 -9.75 32.32
N ASP A 69 -12.49 -10.27 33.42
CA ASP A 69 -13.24 -10.58 34.64
C ASP A 69 -13.03 -9.52 35.74
N SER A 70 -13.72 -9.72 36.86
CA SER A 70 -13.88 -8.71 37.93
C SER A 70 -12.90 -8.86 39.11
N HIS A 71 -12.10 -9.92 39.14
CA HIS A 71 -11.04 -10.13 40.15
C HIS A 71 -9.81 -9.19 40.02
N GLY A 72 -9.88 -8.17 39.15
CA GLY A 72 -8.73 -7.34 38.73
C GLY A 72 -8.73 -5.97 39.35
N PHE A 73 -9.86 -5.66 39.96
CA PHE A 73 -10.17 -4.39 40.57
C PHE A 73 -9.69 -4.39 42.02
N VAL A 74 -8.37 -4.43 42.22
CA VAL A 74 -7.77 -4.23 43.53
C VAL A 74 -7.08 -2.87 43.59
N GLY A 75 -7.39 -2.07 44.62
CA GLY A 75 -6.71 -0.80 44.87
C GLY A 75 -7.10 0.32 43.88
N LEU A 76 -6.10 0.91 43.21
CA LEU A 76 -6.24 2.12 42.40
C LEU A 76 -6.82 1.88 40.99
N ASP A 77 -6.79 0.65 40.47
CA ASP A 77 -7.24 0.36 39.11
C ASP A 77 -8.69 -0.14 39.10
N ALA A 78 -9.57 0.63 38.45
CA ALA A 78 -10.97 0.26 38.19
C ALA A 78 -11.20 -0.18 36.73
N SER A 79 -10.14 -0.25 35.91
CA SER A 79 -10.20 -0.68 34.50
C SER A 79 -8.83 -1.06 33.95
N TRP A 80 -8.83 -1.76 32.82
CA TRP A 80 -7.61 -2.14 32.09
C TRP A 80 -7.47 -1.36 30.80
N ARG A 81 -6.25 -1.34 30.25
CA ARG A 81 -6.02 -0.84 28.90
C ARG A 81 -5.08 -1.71 28.09
N ALA A 82 -5.36 -1.83 26.78
CA ALA A 82 -4.51 -2.52 25.82
C ALA A 82 -3.72 -1.51 24.96
N TYR A 83 -2.49 -1.85 24.60
CA TYR A 83 -1.60 -0.99 23.81
C TYR A 83 -0.53 -1.83 23.07
N PRO A 84 0.06 -1.32 21.97
CA PRO A 84 1.18 -1.99 21.32
C PRO A 84 2.34 -2.25 22.29
N SER A 85 2.80 -3.50 22.34
CA SER A 85 3.90 -3.93 23.20
C SER A 85 5.20 -3.20 22.87
N LYS A 86 6.01 -2.93 23.91
CA LYS A 86 7.39 -2.46 23.74
C LYS A 86 8.29 -3.45 22.98
N ASN A 87 7.88 -4.72 22.90
CA ASN A 87 8.62 -5.78 22.20
C ASN A 87 8.33 -5.81 20.69
N ASN A 88 7.43 -4.96 20.19
CA ASN A 88 7.29 -4.77 18.75
C ASN A 88 8.59 -4.25 18.14
N VAL A 89 8.77 -4.53 16.85
CA VAL A 89 9.83 -3.90 16.06
C VAL A 89 9.24 -2.70 15.34
N ASP A 90 9.91 -1.55 15.43
CA ASP A 90 9.54 -0.32 14.72
C ASP A 90 10.73 0.14 13.87
N TYR A 91 10.49 0.38 12.58
CA TYR A 91 11.52 0.84 11.63
C TYR A 91 11.45 2.36 11.37
N GLY A 92 10.84 3.10 12.30
CA GLY A 92 10.68 4.55 12.20
C GLY A 92 9.46 4.99 11.37
N ALA A 93 9.18 6.29 11.42
CA ALA A 93 8.13 6.90 10.63
C ALA A 93 8.49 6.93 9.14
N SER A 94 7.50 6.72 8.27
CA SER A 94 7.65 6.94 6.84
C SER A 94 7.37 8.41 6.46
N SER A 95 7.49 8.73 5.17
CA SER A 95 7.06 10.01 4.60
C SER A 95 5.52 10.18 4.56
N VAL A 96 4.76 9.09 4.76
CA VAL A 96 3.29 9.10 4.77
C VAL A 96 2.79 9.20 6.21
N THR A 97 1.87 10.12 6.47
CA THR A 97 1.26 10.33 7.78
C THR A 97 0.64 9.04 8.32
N ASN A 98 0.90 8.74 9.60
CA ASN A 98 0.43 7.55 10.32
C ASN A 98 0.90 6.20 9.74
N VAL A 99 1.98 6.19 8.97
CA VAL A 99 2.57 4.98 8.40
C VAL A 99 3.99 4.81 8.95
N ARG A 100 4.30 3.60 9.43
CA ARG A 100 5.64 3.20 9.87
C ARG A 100 6.35 2.42 8.76
N ASN A 101 7.66 2.58 8.62
CA ASN A 101 8.41 1.83 7.62
C ASN A 101 8.39 0.32 7.93
N THR A 102 8.62 -0.48 6.91
CA THR A 102 8.99 -1.89 7.06
C THR A 102 10.43 -2.10 6.61
N THR A 103 10.93 -3.32 6.75
CA THR A 103 12.20 -3.74 6.13
C THR A 103 12.11 -3.82 4.60
N THR A 104 10.91 -3.90 4.04
CA THR A 104 10.69 -3.91 2.59
C THR A 104 10.71 -2.46 2.07
N PRO A 105 11.74 -2.06 1.29
CA PRO A 105 11.85 -0.67 0.83
C PRO A 105 10.63 -0.21 0.03
N GLY A 106 10.18 1.01 0.30
CA GLY A 106 9.02 1.62 -0.36
C GLY A 106 7.65 1.09 0.11
N ILE A 107 7.61 0.16 1.07
CA ILE A 107 6.37 -0.33 1.69
C ILE A 107 6.39 -0.02 3.19
N GLY A 108 5.36 0.66 3.65
CA GLY A 108 5.08 0.92 5.06
C GLY A 108 3.82 0.19 5.55
N ILE A 109 3.61 0.20 6.87
CA ILE A 109 2.41 -0.33 7.53
C ILE A 109 1.61 0.79 8.19
N ARG A 110 0.29 0.71 8.07
CA ARG A 110 -0.67 1.43 8.92
C ARG A 110 -1.51 0.44 9.70
N TRP A 111 -1.65 0.65 11.00
CA TRP A 111 -2.40 -0.23 11.90
C TRP A 111 -3.55 0.53 12.54
N ASP A 112 -4.76 0.24 12.08
CA ASP A 112 -6.01 0.77 12.64
C ASP A 112 -6.65 -0.30 13.54
N ASN A 113 -7.12 0.11 14.72
CA ASN A 113 -7.74 -0.77 15.71
C ASN A 113 -9.12 -0.20 16.11
N LEU A 114 -10.19 -0.92 15.81
CA LEU A 114 -11.57 -0.50 16.09
C LEU A 114 -12.11 -1.16 17.36
N SER A 115 -12.63 -0.31 18.25
CA SER A 115 -13.46 -0.57 19.43
C SER A 115 -14.88 -1.05 19.17
N SER A 116 -15.27 -2.31 19.42
CA SER A 116 -16.72 -2.61 19.47
C SER A 116 -17.41 -1.98 20.69
N ALA A 117 -16.70 -1.77 21.80
CA ALA A 117 -17.25 -1.17 23.01
C ALA A 117 -17.47 0.36 22.87
N THR A 118 -16.56 1.06 22.19
CA THR A 118 -16.63 2.54 22.04
C THR A 118 -17.04 3.02 20.65
N GLY A 119 -17.05 2.14 19.65
CA GLY A 119 -17.26 2.50 18.24
C GLY A 119 -16.11 3.32 17.63
N SER A 120 -14.99 3.50 18.34
CA SER A 120 -13.90 4.40 17.94
C SER A 120 -12.68 3.65 17.39
N THR A 121 -11.99 4.25 16.43
CA THR A 121 -10.75 3.72 15.84
C THR A 121 -9.53 4.44 16.41
N ALA A 122 -8.57 3.66 16.90
CA ALA A 122 -7.22 4.15 17.20
C ALA A 122 -6.29 3.81 16.02
N ILE A 123 -5.37 4.71 15.69
CA ILE A 123 -4.33 4.46 14.69
C ILE A 123 -3.01 4.26 15.44
N TRP A 124 -2.54 3.02 15.56
CA TRP A 124 -1.37 2.72 16.39
C TRP A 124 -0.07 3.24 15.79
N THR A 125 0.04 3.19 14.47
CA THR A 125 1.21 3.64 13.71
C THR A 125 1.40 5.16 13.70
N GLN A 126 0.49 5.93 14.32
CA GLN A 126 0.74 7.35 14.62
C GLN A 126 1.89 7.50 15.64
N TYR A 127 2.11 6.50 16.50
CA TYR A 127 3.21 6.42 17.46
C TYR A 127 4.22 5.32 17.07
N PRO A 128 5.46 5.36 17.58
CA PRO A 128 6.39 4.24 17.42
C PRO A 128 5.79 2.98 18.06
N LEU A 129 5.74 1.86 17.32
CA LEU A 129 5.05 0.65 17.77
C LEU A 129 5.67 -0.01 19.00
N ASN A 130 6.91 0.33 19.30
CA ASN A 130 7.69 -0.16 20.44
C ASN A 130 7.86 0.88 21.57
N ASN A 131 7.30 2.08 21.42
CA ASN A 131 7.41 3.16 22.40
C ASN A 131 6.15 4.04 22.40
N ILE A 132 5.05 3.45 22.85
CA ILE A 132 3.76 4.14 22.98
C ILE A 132 3.81 5.10 24.19
N PRO A 133 3.37 6.37 24.05
CA PRO A 133 3.35 7.31 25.16
C PRO A 133 2.54 6.79 26.35
N LEU A 134 3.01 7.09 27.57
CA LEU A 134 2.24 6.83 28.79
C LEU A 134 0.87 7.51 28.68
N GLY A 135 -0.19 6.91 29.22
CA GLY A 135 -1.55 7.43 29.01
C GLY A 135 -2.26 6.91 27.75
N VAL A 136 -1.53 6.54 26.69
CA VAL A 136 -2.15 6.09 25.42
C VAL A 136 -2.48 4.61 25.45
N GLY A 137 -3.72 4.25 25.11
CA GLY A 137 -4.18 2.86 25.06
C GLY A 137 -5.67 2.75 24.72
N ARG A 138 -6.17 1.52 24.62
CA ARG A 138 -7.59 1.20 24.50
C ARG A 138 -8.13 0.78 25.84
N GLY A 139 -9.13 1.50 26.34
CA GLY A 139 -9.90 1.03 27.47
C GLY A 139 -10.49 -0.35 27.17
N LEU A 140 -10.35 -1.25 28.13
CA LEU A 140 -10.93 -2.57 28.11
C LEU A 140 -12.22 -2.60 28.95
N PRO A 141 -13.15 -3.50 28.61
CA PRO A 141 -14.45 -3.57 29.25
C PRO A 141 -14.32 -3.83 30.76
N THR A 142 -15.06 -3.07 31.57
CA THR A 142 -15.20 -3.27 33.01
C THR A 142 -16.51 -4.00 33.33
N PRO A 143 -16.48 -5.22 33.89
CA PRO A 143 -17.70 -5.88 34.38
C PRO A 143 -18.39 -5.07 35.49
N PRO A 144 -19.73 -5.07 35.56
CA PRO A 144 -20.49 -4.20 36.48
C PRO A 144 -20.43 -4.63 37.96
N SER A 145 -20.21 -5.91 38.25
CA SER A 145 -20.09 -6.43 39.63
C SER A 145 -19.43 -7.82 39.62
N PRO A 146 -18.62 -8.19 40.63
CA PRO A 146 -18.15 -9.57 40.78
C PRO A 146 -19.31 -10.53 41.14
N PRO A 147 -19.37 -11.77 40.60
CA PRO A 147 -18.53 -12.36 39.56
C PRO A 147 -19.16 -12.14 38.17
N ALA A 148 -18.67 -11.15 37.42
CA ALA A 148 -19.06 -10.93 36.03
C ALA A 148 -17.84 -10.83 35.13
N THR A 149 -18.05 -11.23 33.87
CA THR A 149 -17.13 -11.03 32.75
C THR A 149 -17.78 -10.13 31.71
N MET A 150 -16.96 -9.40 30.97
CA MET A 150 -17.44 -8.60 29.83
C MET A 150 -16.47 -8.74 28.67
N THR A 151 -17.03 -8.88 27.47
CA THR A 151 -16.27 -9.09 26.23
C THR A 151 -16.39 -7.87 25.33
N THR A 152 -15.25 -7.39 24.84
CA THR A 152 -15.17 -6.45 23.73
C THR A 152 -14.49 -7.14 22.55
N THR A 153 -14.78 -6.68 21.35
CA THR A 153 -14.03 -7.08 20.16
C THR A 153 -13.15 -5.92 19.73
N PHE A 154 -11.87 -6.22 19.52
CA PHE A 154 -10.96 -5.36 18.78
C PHE A 154 -10.90 -5.83 17.34
N THR A 155 -11.11 -4.92 16.40
CA THR A 155 -10.94 -5.20 14.98
C THR A 155 -9.72 -4.47 14.47
N ASP A 156 -8.64 -5.22 14.27
CA ASP A 156 -7.37 -4.75 13.74
C ASP A 156 -7.39 -4.81 12.22
N THR A 157 -7.06 -3.70 11.57
CA THR A 157 -6.88 -3.60 10.11
C THR A 157 -5.48 -3.10 9.83
N ILE A 158 -4.69 -3.93 9.17
CA ILE A 158 -3.31 -3.62 8.76
C ILE A 158 -3.32 -3.31 7.28
N TYR A 159 -2.84 -2.12 6.91
CA TYR A 159 -2.67 -1.70 5.54
C TYR A 159 -1.19 -1.72 5.17
N LEU A 160 -0.89 -2.28 4.00
CA LEU A 160 0.38 -2.08 3.32
C LEU A 160 0.26 -0.82 2.46
N VAL A 161 1.15 0.14 2.65
CA VAL A 161 1.06 1.47 2.04
C VAL A 161 2.33 1.76 1.26
N LYS A 162 2.19 2.31 0.04
CA LYS A 162 3.33 2.77 -0.75
C LYS A 162 3.97 4.00 -0.11
N THR A 163 5.23 3.92 0.26
CA THR A 163 6.01 5.01 0.88
C THR A 163 7.16 5.50 -0.01
N GLY A 164 7.49 4.77 -1.08
CA GLY A 164 8.56 5.11 -2.01
C GLY A 164 8.65 4.13 -3.18
N PRO A 165 9.79 4.09 -3.90
CA PRO A 165 10.05 3.10 -4.94
C PRO A 165 10.03 1.68 -4.39
N ILE A 166 9.38 0.76 -5.12
CA ILE A 166 9.20 -0.65 -4.75
C ILE A 166 9.81 -1.52 -5.86
N SER A 167 10.46 -2.63 -5.50
CA SER A 167 11.02 -3.61 -6.45
C SER A 167 10.49 -5.00 -6.12
N SER A 168 9.90 -5.71 -7.09
CA SER A 168 9.25 -7.02 -6.91
C SER A 168 9.98 -7.95 -5.93
N GLY A 169 9.23 -8.64 -5.08
CA GLY A 169 9.81 -9.47 -4.02
C GLY A 169 8.76 -10.01 -3.05
N THR A 170 9.16 -10.21 -1.80
CA THR A 170 8.26 -10.61 -0.71
C THR A 170 8.30 -9.62 0.44
N ILE A 171 7.16 -9.45 1.10
CA ILE A 171 7.07 -8.62 2.30
C ILE A 171 7.61 -9.43 3.47
N SER A 172 8.50 -8.83 4.25
CA SER A 172 9.01 -9.48 5.45
C SER A 172 7.87 -9.81 6.41
N PRO A 173 7.93 -10.93 7.15
CA PRO A 173 6.88 -11.30 8.09
C PRO A 173 6.59 -10.16 9.07
N ILE A 174 5.30 -9.84 9.22
CA ILE A 174 4.83 -8.84 10.17
C ILE A 174 4.44 -9.59 11.44
N ALA A 175 4.92 -9.11 12.59
CA ALA A 175 4.50 -9.55 13.91
C ALA A 175 4.16 -8.31 14.75
N LEU A 176 2.94 -8.26 15.25
CA LEU A 176 2.41 -7.17 16.07
C LEU A 176 1.90 -7.75 17.39
N LEU A 177 2.38 -7.20 18.49
CA LEU A 177 2.10 -7.63 19.84
C LEU A 177 1.30 -6.54 20.55
N THR A 178 0.26 -6.94 21.26
CA THR A 178 -0.55 -6.04 22.10
C THR A 178 -0.44 -6.50 23.54
N ASP A 179 0.08 -5.63 24.40
CA ASP A 179 0.14 -5.84 25.84
C ASP A 179 -1.07 -5.16 26.52
N TYR A 180 -1.25 -5.46 27.80
CA TYR A 180 -2.21 -4.75 28.64
C TYR A 180 -1.69 -4.47 30.05
N GLU A 181 -2.30 -3.48 30.69
CA GLU A 181 -1.93 -2.97 32.02
C GLU A 181 -3.10 -2.28 32.74
N GLY A 182 -2.92 -2.00 34.03
CA GLY A 182 -3.82 -1.17 34.83
C GLY A 182 -3.93 0.26 34.28
N SER A 183 -5.13 0.83 34.24
CA SER A 183 -5.38 2.13 33.60
C SER A 183 -4.83 3.33 34.38
N ILE A 184 -4.67 3.21 35.70
CA ILE A 184 -4.19 4.28 36.59
C ILE A 184 -2.80 3.96 37.14
N SER A 185 -2.58 2.74 37.63
CA SER A 185 -1.29 2.34 38.21
C SER A 185 -0.21 2.06 37.15
N TYR A 186 -0.63 1.77 35.91
CA TYR A 186 0.24 1.25 34.85
C TYR A 186 0.95 -0.06 35.22
N ALA A 187 0.36 -0.85 36.12
CA ALA A 187 0.83 -2.18 36.47
C ALA A 187 0.71 -3.13 35.26
N LYS A 188 1.85 -3.54 34.73
CA LYS A 188 1.98 -4.39 33.53
C LYS A 188 1.44 -5.79 33.81
N GLN A 189 0.55 -6.27 32.96
CA GLN A 189 0.03 -7.65 33.01
C GLN A 189 0.66 -8.56 31.94
N GLY A 190 1.24 -7.97 30.89
CA GLY A 190 1.97 -8.68 29.84
C GLY A 190 1.18 -8.77 28.54
N LEU A 191 1.50 -9.79 27.73
CA LEU A 191 0.93 -9.99 26.40
C LEU A 191 -0.55 -10.36 26.49
N LEU A 192 -1.38 -9.60 25.76
CA LEU A 192 -2.82 -9.89 25.61
C LEU A 192 -3.08 -10.76 24.38
N TYR A 193 -2.59 -10.33 23.21
CA TYR A 193 -2.67 -11.09 21.96
C TYR A 193 -1.56 -10.67 21.01
N SER A 194 -1.30 -11.53 20.01
CA SER A 194 -0.39 -11.22 18.91
C SER A 194 -1.07 -11.42 17.56
N LEU A 195 -0.61 -10.66 16.56
CA LEU A 195 -1.02 -10.78 15.17
C LEU A 195 0.22 -11.05 14.34
N SER A 196 0.16 -12.01 13.43
CA SER A 196 1.30 -12.32 12.57
C SER A 196 0.88 -12.75 11.17
N THR A 197 1.73 -12.51 10.19
CA THR A 197 1.53 -13.05 8.83
C THR A 197 1.96 -14.52 8.79
N PRO A 198 1.10 -15.48 8.37
CA PRO A 198 1.47 -16.89 8.29
C PRO A 198 2.45 -17.19 7.15
N THR A 199 2.40 -16.39 6.09
CA THR A 199 3.31 -16.46 4.93
C THR A 199 3.74 -15.05 4.54
N ALA A 200 4.89 -14.95 3.89
CA ALA A 200 5.36 -13.69 3.32
C ALA A 200 4.61 -13.42 2.00
N PRO A 201 3.69 -12.43 1.92
CA PRO A 201 3.00 -12.15 0.68
C PRO A 201 3.99 -11.65 -0.37
N SER A 202 3.81 -12.11 -1.60
CA SER A 202 4.62 -11.70 -2.73
C SER A 202 4.04 -10.45 -3.39
N PHE A 203 4.89 -9.61 -3.95
CA PHE A 203 4.49 -8.44 -4.67
C PHE A 203 5.23 -8.34 -6.00
N GLN A 204 4.48 -7.93 -7.02
CA GLN A 204 4.97 -7.78 -8.37
C GLN A 204 4.76 -6.34 -8.81
N VAL A 205 5.86 -5.68 -9.15
CA VAL A 205 5.83 -4.34 -9.72
C VAL A 205 5.72 -4.45 -11.23
N ASN A 206 4.62 -3.94 -11.76
CA ASN A 206 4.27 -4.07 -13.17
C ASN A 206 4.73 -2.84 -13.95
N THR A 207 5.42 -3.12 -15.06
CA THR A 207 5.88 -2.15 -16.05
C THR A 207 5.73 -2.74 -17.44
N CYS A 208 5.63 -1.88 -18.45
CA CYS A 208 5.75 -2.31 -19.84
C CYS A 208 7.10 -1.89 -20.42
N THR A 209 7.63 -2.66 -21.35
CA THR A 209 8.83 -2.30 -22.12
C THR A 209 8.43 -1.70 -23.47
N VAL A 210 9.15 -0.68 -23.91
CA VAL A 210 9.04 -0.13 -25.26
C VAL A 210 10.20 -0.68 -26.07
N SER A 211 9.92 -1.37 -27.18
CA SER A 211 10.97 -2.06 -27.95
C SER A 211 11.77 -1.15 -28.89
N SER A 212 11.32 0.10 -29.11
CA SER A 212 12.05 1.11 -29.87
C SER A 212 12.20 2.40 -29.07
N SER A 213 13.44 2.81 -28.81
CA SER A 213 13.76 4.08 -28.15
C SER A 213 13.74 5.28 -29.10
N ALA A 214 13.71 5.06 -30.42
CA ALA A 214 13.68 6.11 -31.43
C ALA A 214 12.73 5.75 -32.57
N LEU A 215 11.56 6.39 -32.58
CA LEU A 215 10.56 6.24 -33.64
C LEU A 215 10.72 7.37 -34.64
N ASN A 216 11.24 7.05 -35.83
CA ASN A 216 11.36 8.01 -36.93
C ASN A 216 10.10 7.91 -37.80
N VAL A 217 9.39 9.03 -37.94
CA VAL A 217 8.21 9.14 -38.81
C VAL A 217 8.54 10.07 -39.96
N THR A 218 8.60 9.52 -41.18
CA THR A 218 8.83 10.30 -42.40
C THR A 218 7.49 10.81 -42.94
N LEU A 219 7.22 12.10 -42.80
CA LEU A 219 6.02 12.72 -43.35
C LEU A 219 6.16 12.91 -44.88
N PRO A 220 5.05 12.82 -45.64
CA PRO A 220 5.08 13.11 -47.07
C PRO A 220 5.36 14.60 -47.32
N ALA A 221 5.92 14.92 -48.49
CA ALA A 221 5.96 16.29 -48.96
C ALA A 221 4.54 16.79 -49.22
N ILE A 222 4.29 18.06 -48.88
CA ILE A 222 3.00 18.73 -49.10
C ILE A 222 3.22 20.02 -49.90
N TYR A 223 2.19 20.42 -50.64
CA TYR A 223 2.19 21.67 -51.38
C TYR A 223 1.40 22.74 -50.60
N ASN A 224 1.79 24.00 -50.73
CA ASN A 224 1.16 25.11 -50.01
C ASN A 224 -0.35 25.21 -50.26
N ASN A 225 -0.81 24.83 -51.46
CA ASN A 225 -2.23 24.84 -51.83
C ASN A 225 -3.07 23.79 -51.07
N ALA A 226 -2.46 22.81 -50.42
CA ALA A 226 -3.15 21.81 -49.60
C ALA A 226 -3.58 22.37 -48.24
N MET A 227 -3.06 23.54 -47.83
CA MET A 227 -3.40 24.19 -46.55
C MET A 227 -3.65 25.69 -46.77
N PRO A 228 -4.72 26.07 -47.49
CA PRO A 228 -5.01 27.46 -47.85
C PRO A 228 -5.28 28.41 -46.67
N SER A 229 -5.69 27.91 -45.51
CA SER A 229 -6.09 28.68 -44.34
C SER A 229 -5.41 28.21 -43.04
N PRO A 230 -5.22 29.09 -42.04
CA PRO A 230 -4.84 28.68 -40.69
C PRO A 230 -5.76 27.59 -40.14
N GLY A 231 -5.19 26.56 -39.52
CA GLY A 231 -5.91 25.40 -39.01
C GLY A 231 -6.05 24.24 -40.01
N ASP A 232 -5.79 24.46 -41.30
CA ASP A 232 -5.80 23.37 -42.28
C ASP A 232 -4.70 22.35 -41.98
N ILE A 233 -5.01 21.08 -42.26
CA ILE A 233 -4.14 19.94 -42.00
C ILE A 233 -3.82 19.19 -43.28
N ALA A 234 -2.62 18.63 -43.37
CA ALA A 234 -2.20 17.79 -44.50
C ALA A 234 -1.23 16.70 -44.06
N GLY A 235 -1.00 15.70 -44.93
CA GLY A 235 0.06 14.71 -44.74
C GLY A 235 -0.12 13.81 -43.51
N ASN A 236 -1.36 13.44 -43.19
CA ASN A 236 -1.64 12.53 -42.07
C ASN A 236 -0.90 11.20 -42.23
N THR A 237 0.08 10.96 -41.36
CA THR A 237 1.01 9.83 -41.43
C THR A 237 0.87 8.98 -40.17
N PRO A 238 0.37 7.74 -40.27
CA PRO A 238 0.23 6.86 -39.13
C PRO A 238 1.59 6.33 -38.66
N PHE A 239 1.72 6.12 -37.35
CA PHE A 239 2.85 5.43 -36.74
C PHE A 239 2.39 4.68 -35.50
N ASN A 240 3.18 3.70 -35.06
CA ASN A 240 2.86 2.89 -33.89
C ASN A 240 3.95 2.96 -32.84
N ILE A 241 3.57 2.98 -31.56
CA ILE A 241 4.48 2.77 -30.43
C ILE A 241 4.35 1.32 -29.99
N PRO A 242 5.37 0.46 -30.20
CA PRO A 242 5.32 -0.93 -29.77
C PRO A 242 5.57 -1.04 -28.26
N VAL A 243 4.62 -1.63 -27.54
CA VAL A 243 4.67 -1.80 -26.08
C VAL A 243 4.46 -3.26 -25.75
N ASN A 244 5.25 -3.79 -24.82
CA ASN A 244 5.08 -5.14 -24.29
C ASN A 244 4.88 -5.08 -22.78
N CYS A 245 3.71 -5.49 -22.30
CA CYS A 245 3.36 -5.54 -20.89
C CYS A 245 3.31 -7.02 -20.43
N PRO A 246 4.26 -7.51 -19.62
CA PRO A 246 4.28 -8.92 -19.19
C PRO A 246 3.06 -9.32 -18.36
N GLN A 247 2.39 -8.34 -17.75
CA GLN A 247 1.18 -8.49 -16.95
C GLN A 247 0.22 -7.35 -17.28
N THR A 248 -1.05 -7.53 -16.92
CA THR A 248 -2.08 -6.51 -17.13
C THR A 248 -1.72 -5.26 -16.33
N THR A 249 -1.41 -4.19 -17.04
CA THR A 249 -0.92 -2.92 -16.49
C THR A 249 -1.81 -1.78 -16.96
N LYS A 250 -2.27 -0.91 -16.05
CA LYS A 250 -3.02 0.27 -16.44
C LYS A 250 -2.03 1.32 -16.94
N LEU A 251 -2.10 1.62 -18.23
CA LEU A 251 -1.09 2.41 -18.94
C LEU A 251 -1.61 3.80 -19.26
N TYR A 252 -0.80 4.80 -18.96
CA TYR A 252 -0.97 6.18 -19.40
C TYR A 252 0.26 6.64 -20.18
N ILE A 253 0.09 7.59 -21.09
CA ILE A 253 1.17 8.21 -21.87
C ILE A 253 1.03 9.74 -21.86
N THR A 254 2.14 10.45 -21.73
CA THR A 254 2.21 11.90 -21.97
C THR A 254 3.20 12.15 -23.09
N PHE A 255 2.89 13.04 -24.03
CA PHE A 255 3.85 13.53 -25.01
C PHE A 255 4.41 14.88 -24.58
N THR A 256 5.70 15.12 -24.78
CA THR A 256 6.37 16.37 -24.48
C THR A 256 7.03 16.91 -25.74
N ASP A 257 6.81 18.18 -26.05
CA ASP A 257 7.55 18.86 -27.11
C ASP A 257 9.00 19.05 -26.64
N SER A 258 9.95 18.35 -27.25
CA SER A 258 11.35 18.40 -26.82
C SER A 258 12.04 19.73 -27.15
N ASN A 259 11.48 20.51 -28.08
CA ASN A 259 11.97 21.85 -28.40
C ASN A 259 11.34 22.91 -27.48
N ASN A 260 10.19 22.61 -26.87
CA ASN A 260 9.50 23.49 -25.93
C ASN A 260 8.84 22.70 -24.78
N PRO A 261 9.60 22.20 -23.79
CA PRO A 261 9.10 21.27 -22.77
C PRO A 261 7.99 21.84 -21.87
N GLY A 262 7.83 23.17 -21.81
CA GLY A 262 6.77 23.84 -21.06
C GLY A 262 5.45 23.98 -21.84
N GLN A 263 5.40 23.56 -23.10
CA GLN A 263 4.21 23.70 -23.92
C GLN A 263 3.09 22.74 -23.50
N THR A 264 1.89 23.29 -23.35
CA THR A 264 0.67 22.54 -23.01
C THR A 264 -0.36 22.48 -24.14
N GLY A 265 -0.08 23.14 -25.27
CA GLY A 265 -0.90 23.09 -26.47
C GLY A 265 -0.73 21.79 -27.26
N ASN A 266 -1.24 21.75 -28.50
CA ASN A 266 -1.21 20.57 -29.37
C ASN A 266 -0.39 20.78 -30.66
N MET A 267 0.46 21.81 -30.68
CA MET A 267 1.27 22.19 -31.85
C MET A 267 2.73 21.87 -31.59
N LEU A 268 3.22 20.75 -32.10
CA LEU A 268 4.63 20.38 -31.97
C LEU A 268 5.52 21.36 -32.73
N SER A 269 6.46 21.96 -32.00
CA SER A 269 7.39 22.95 -32.52
C SER A 269 8.41 22.31 -33.45
N LEU A 270 8.74 23.01 -34.53
CA LEU A 270 9.82 22.62 -35.42
C LEU A 270 11.18 22.86 -34.74
N GLN A 271 12.18 22.04 -35.09
CA GLN A 271 13.55 22.26 -34.63
C GLN A 271 14.14 23.55 -35.22
N SER A 272 15.13 24.14 -34.54
CA SER A 272 15.76 25.41 -34.94
C SER A 272 16.40 25.41 -36.33
N GLY A 273 16.73 24.25 -36.89
CA GLY A 273 17.27 24.08 -38.24
C GLY A 273 16.22 24.01 -39.37
N ALA A 274 14.92 24.12 -39.06
CA ALA A 274 13.88 24.10 -40.07
C ALA A 274 13.93 25.34 -40.97
N THR A 275 13.80 25.12 -42.28
CA THR A 275 13.72 26.19 -43.30
C THR A 275 12.28 26.45 -43.75
N ALA A 276 11.36 25.51 -43.49
CA ALA A 276 9.94 25.74 -43.65
C ALA A 276 9.40 26.60 -42.49
N SER A 277 8.41 27.45 -42.76
CA SER A 277 7.77 28.26 -41.71
C SER A 277 6.27 28.51 -41.98
N GLY A 278 5.57 28.89 -40.91
CA GLY A 278 4.12 29.13 -40.91
C GLY A 278 3.26 27.89 -40.65
N LEU A 279 3.89 26.81 -40.17
CA LEU A 279 3.25 25.54 -39.88
C LEU A 279 3.91 24.85 -38.68
N ALA A 280 3.16 23.96 -38.04
CA ALA A 280 3.61 23.09 -36.95
C ALA A 280 3.22 21.64 -37.28
N LEU A 281 3.63 20.69 -36.44
CA LEU A 281 3.11 19.32 -36.52
C LEU A 281 2.09 19.08 -35.40
N GLN A 282 1.18 18.13 -35.61
CA GLN A 282 0.20 17.73 -34.60
C GLN A 282 0.16 16.21 -34.52
N ILE A 283 0.40 15.68 -33.32
CA ILE A 283 0.23 14.25 -33.02
C ILE A 283 -1.26 14.01 -32.72
N LYS A 284 -1.78 12.88 -33.20
CA LYS A 284 -3.17 12.47 -33.00
C LYS A 284 -3.27 11.05 -32.51
N GLN A 285 -4.23 10.81 -31.63
CA GLN A 285 -4.68 9.48 -31.22
C GLN A 285 -6.16 9.35 -31.56
N ASN A 286 -6.54 8.31 -32.30
CA ASN A 286 -7.93 8.09 -32.74
C ASN A 286 -8.57 9.34 -33.42
N GLY A 287 -7.76 10.06 -34.22
CA GLY A 287 -8.17 11.28 -34.92
C GLY A 287 -8.22 12.56 -34.07
N GLN A 288 -8.06 12.46 -32.74
CA GLN A 288 -8.05 13.61 -31.84
C GLN A 288 -6.64 14.13 -31.60
N ALA A 289 -6.48 15.45 -31.59
CA ALA A 289 -5.20 16.10 -31.33
C ALA A 289 -4.72 15.82 -29.91
N VAL A 290 -3.47 15.37 -29.79
CA VAL A 290 -2.79 15.15 -28.52
C VAL A 290 -2.20 16.48 -28.07
N SER A 291 -2.52 16.89 -26.83
CA SER A 291 -1.88 18.03 -26.19
C SER A 291 -0.61 17.60 -25.46
N PHE A 292 0.39 18.46 -25.43
CA PHE A 292 1.68 18.20 -24.81
C PHE A 292 1.63 18.45 -23.31
N GLY A 293 2.49 17.79 -22.55
CA GLY A 293 2.65 18.02 -21.12
C GLY A 293 4.10 17.83 -20.68
N PRO A 294 4.40 18.09 -19.40
CA PRO A 294 5.73 17.85 -18.84
C PRO A 294 6.14 16.39 -18.98
N ASP A 295 7.45 16.14 -19.13
CA ASP A 295 8.01 14.80 -19.10
C ASP A 295 7.96 14.25 -17.66
N SER A 296 6.87 13.54 -17.35
CA SER A 296 6.60 13.01 -16.00
C SER A 296 5.70 11.77 -16.05
N ASN A 297 6.08 10.76 -15.27
CA ASN A 297 5.34 9.52 -15.04
C ASN A 297 4.35 9.62 -13.85
N VAL A 298 4.22 10.77 -13.21
CA VAL A 298 3.31 10.96 -12.07
C VAL A 298 1.85 10.89 -12.55
N LEU A 299 0.99 10.20 -11.81
CA LEU A 299 -0.44 10.15 -12.08
C LEU A 299 -1.04 11.56 -12.05
N GLY A 300 -1.85 11.90 -13.06
CA GLY A 300 -2.46 13.22 -13.15
C GLY A 300 -1.54 14.30 -13.71
N ASN A 301 -0.41 13.90 -14.32
CA ASN A 301 0.43 14.80 -15.11
C ASN A 301 -0.41 15.53 -16.18
N THR A 302 -0.07 16.79 -16.47
CA THR A 302 -0.81 17.61 -17.42
C THR A 302 -0.89 16.93 -18.79
N ASN A 303 -2.09 16.90 -19.39
CA ASN A 303 -2.37 16.30 -20.70
C ASN A 303 -1.98 14.80 -20.82
N GLN A 304 -1.92 14.09 -19.70
CA GLN A 304 -1.75 12.64 -19.68
C GLN A 304 -2.94 11.92 -20.31
N LEU A 305 -2.67 10.99 -21.21
CA LEU A 305 -3.66 10.19 -21.93
C LEU A 305 -3.76 8.79 -21.33
N LEU A 306 -4.99 8.35 -21.04
CA LEU A 306 -5.24 6.95 -20.66
C LEU A 306 -5.23 6.07 -21.91
N ILE A 307 -4.32 5.09 -21.96
CA ILE A 307 -4.33 4.03 -22.97
C ILE A 307 -5.30 2.92 -22.57
N GLY A 308 -5.35 2.58 -21.28
CA GLY A 308 -6.20 1.52 -20.74
C GLY A 308 -5.39 0.40 -20.08
N ASN A 309 -6.04 -0.72 -19.82
CA ASN A 309 -5.37 -1.91 -19.30
C ASN A 309 -4.73 -2.68 -20.46
N THR A 310 -3.42 -2.89 -20.41
CA THR A 310 -2.64 -3.53 -21.47
C THR A 310 -1.93 -4.78 -20.96
N THR A 311 -1.95 -5.84 -21.78
CA THR A 311 -1.22 -7.11 -21.57
C THR A 311 -0.63 -7.58 -22.90
N GLY A 312 0.55 -8.21 -22.83
CA GLY A 312 1.25 -8.74 -23.98
C GLY A 312 1.86 -7.66 -24.86
N SER A 313 2.24 -8.05 -26.08
CA SER A 313 2.79 -7.16 -27.09
C SER A 313 1.67 -6.49 -27.89
N ILE A 314 1.61 -5.17 -27.85
CA ILE A 314 0.64 -4.35 -28.57
C ILE A 314 1.31 -3.22 -29.35
N LEU A 315 0.60 -2.72 -30.36
CA LEU A 315 0.97 -1.53 -31.12
C LEU A 315 -0.03 -0.42 -30.78
N LEU A 316 0.45 0.67 -30.18
CA LEU A 316 -0.38 1.84 -29.90
C LEU A 316 -0.46 2.72 -31.14
N PRO A 317 -1.64 2.89 -31.77
CA PRO A 317 -1.78 3.63 -33.01
C PRO A 317 -1.84 5.14 -32.75
N PHE A 318 -0.96 5.87 -33.43
CA PHE A 318 -0.95 7.32 -33.48
C PHE A 318 -0.82 7.77 -34.93
N SER A 319 -0.97 9.07 -35.15
CA SER A 319 -0.67 9.70 -36.43
C SER A 319 -0.08 11.08 -36.20
N VAL A 320 0.61 11.60 -37.20
CA VAL A 320 1.13 12.96 -37.20
C VAL A 320 0.73 13.63 -38.51
N ASN A 321 0.32 14.90 -38.44
CA ASN A 321 0.00 15.71 -39.61
C ASN A 321 0.64 17.09 -39.49
N TYR A 322 0.79 17.77 -40.63
CA TYR A 322 1.07 19.20 -40.66
C TYR A 322 -0.18 19.97 -40.24
N ILE A 323 0.00 21.12 -39.60
CA ILE A 323 -1.07 22.10 -39.34
C ILE A 323 -0.55 23.51 -39.67
N ARG A 324 -1.32 24.27 -40.45
CA ARG A 324 -0.97 25.65 -40.77
C ARG A 324 -1.24 26.57 -39.57
N THR A 325 -0.23 27.35 -39.19
CA THR A 325 -0.31 28.31 -38.07
C THR A 325 -0.26 29.76 -38.53
N ALA A 326 0.33 30.04 -39.70
CA ALA A 326 0.46 31.40 -40.21
C ALA A 326 -0.80 31.91 -40.91
N ASN A 327 -1.15 33.17 -40.61
CA ASN A 327 -2.11 33.97 -41.36
C ASN A 327 -1.54 34.46 -42.71
N GLY A 328 -0.21 34.54 -42.83
CA GLY A 328 0.51 34.90 -44.05
C GLY A 328 0.87 33.71 -44.94
N PRO A 329 1.67 33.91 -46.00
CA PRO A 329 2.10 32.83 -46.89
C PRO A 329 2.99 31.82 -46.16
N LEU A 330 2.86 30.55 -46.54
CA LEU A 330 3.75 29.47 -46.09
C LEU A 330 5.10 29.57 -46.80
N ILE A 331 6.20 29.42 -46.04
CA ILE A 331 7.54 29.33 -46.63
C ILE A 331 7.88 27.86 -46.83
N ALA A 332 8.16 27.49 -48.08
CA ALA A 332 8.58 26.14 -48.43
C ALA A 332 9.98 25.85 -47.89
N GLY A 333 10.21 24.62 -47.43
CA GLY A 333 11.51 24.21 -46.92
C GLY A 333 11.46 22.82 -46.31
N LYS A 334 12.59 22.44 -45.69
CA LYS A 334 12.70 21.22 -44.90
C LYS A 334 12.35 21.52 -43.44
N LEU A 335 11.77 20.55 -42.77
CA LEU A 335 11.54 20.61 -41.32
C LEU A 335 11.85 19.26 -40.67
N THR A 336 12.15 19.35 -39.39
CA THR A 336 12.24 18.23 -38.45
C THR A 336 11.60 18.70 -37.15
N ALA A 337 11.06 17.77 -36.39
CA ALA A 337 10.47 18.03 -35.08
C ALA A 337 10.83 16.88 -34.14
N LEU A 338 10.83 17.14 -32.84
CA LEU A 338 11.17 16.13 -31.83
C LEU A 338 10.16 16.20 -30.69
N ALA A 339 9.54 15.07 -30.39
CA ALA A 339 8.73 14.87 -29.22
C ALA A 339 9.24 13.66 -28.44
N SER A 340 9.21 13.73 -27.12
CA SER A 340 9.36 12.57 -26.24
C SER A 340 7.98 12.09 -25.80
N PHE A 341 7.91 10.84 -25.36
CA PHE A 341 6.74 10.29 -24.70
C PHE A 341 7.14 9.58 -23.41
N THR A 342 6.30 9.71 -22.40
CA THR A 342 6.57 9.21 -21.04
C THR A 342 5.40 8.37 -20.59
N PHE A 343 5.69 7.12 -20.23
CA PHE A 343 4.69 6.19 -19.72
C PHE A 343 4.54 6.29 -18.21
N SER A 344 3.31 6.17 -17.73
CA SER A 344 2.96 6.00 -16.32
C SER A 344 2.18 4.69 -16.13
N TYR A 345 2.68 3.83 -15.23
CA TYR A 345 2.12 2.52 -14.92
C TYR A 345 1.38 2.54 -13.58
N GLN A 346 0.06 2.33 -13.60
CA GLN A 346 -0.82 2.35 -12.43
C GLN A 346 -1.31 0.94 -12.07
#